data_AF-R7QST8-F1
#
_entry.id   AF-R7QST8-F1
#
_cell.length_a   1.000
_cell.length_b   1.000
_cell.length_c   1.000
_cell.angle_alpha   90.00
_cell.angle_beta   90.00
_cell.angle_gamma   90.00
#
_symmetry.space_group_name_H-M   'P 1'
#
loop_
_entity.id
_entity.type
_entity.pdbx_description
1 polymer ?
#
loop_
_entity_poly.entity_id
_entity_poly.type
_entity_poly.pdbx_seq_one_letter_code
_entity_poly.pdbx_strand_id
1 'polypeptide(L)'
;MAFSFSRRGRQEMRRTERDGRVAGESPKPVANVDSVLIENTHLIAPALAVLRHAADSQRLDVARLNALVRLTDLLLSESKRYNLTAIPTRDAVLLKHVVDALSLPPALDAEAAAAPGALRVVDIGTGAGFPGLVLAIARPQWDVTLLEAARKKTRFHDLVRRDLALPSVASVWEEGGGRRVESDASGTV
;
A
#
# COMPACT_ATOMS: atom_id res chain seq x y z
N MET A 1 -6.46 -67.29 -20.99
CA MET A 1 -5.87 -67.22 -22.34
C MET A 1 -5.70 -65.75 -22.71
N ALA A 2 -4.45 -65.31 -22.82
CA ALA A 2 -4.05 -63.97 -23.24
C ALA A 2 -3.60 -64.03 -24.70
N PHE A 3 -3.91 -63.00 -25.49
CA PHE A 3 -3.28 -62.74 -26.79
C PHE A 3 -2.74 -61.32 -26.79
N SER A 4 -1.51 -61.17 -27.27
CA SER A 4 -0.69 -59.96 -27.27
C SER A 4 -0.41 -59.47 -28.71
N PHE A 5 0.33 -58.35 -28.79
CA PHE A 5 0.93 -57.67 -29.96
C PHE A 5 0.01 -56.68 -30.72
N SER A 6 0.42 -55.47 -31.14
CA SER A 6 1.76 -54.91 -31.36
C SER A 6 1.75 -53.37 -31.40
N ARG A 7 2.88 -52.73 -31.06
CA ARG A 7 3.18 -51.30 -31.26
C ARG A 7 3.82 -51.06 -32.64
N ARG A 8 3.36 -50.03 -33.37
CA ARG A 8 4.15 -48.94 -34.03
C ARG A 8 3.51 -48.44 -35.32
N GLY A 9 3.23 -47.14 -35.36
CA GLY A 9 3.09 -46.33 -36.57
C GLY A 9 3.50 -44.89 -36.24
N ARG A 10 4.72 -44.52 -36.63
CA ARG A 10 5.29 -43.17 -36.49
C ARG A 10 4.89 -42.31 -37.70
N GLN A 11 4.45 -41.09 -37.40
CA GLN A 11 4.68 -39.82 -38.10
C GLN A 11 4.11 -39.56 -39.52
N GLU A 12 3.89 -38.24 -39.74
CA GLU A 12 3.46 -37.48 -40.94
C GLU A 12 1.94 -37.21 -40.98
N MET A 13 1.40 -35.98 -41.01
CA MET A 13 1.83 -34.71 -41.58
C MET A 13 1.11 -33.51 -40.91
N ARG A 14 1.88 -32.45 -40.63
CA ARG A 14 1.59 -31.00 -40.78
C ARG A 14 0.29 -30.37 -40.23
N ARG A 15 0.51 -29.44 -39.27
CA ARG A 15 0.00 -28.04 -39.12
C ARG A 15 -1.37 -27.76 -39.78
N THR A 16 -2.41 -27.38 -39.05
CA THR A 16 -2.66 -26.05 -38.44
C THR A 16 -3.82 -26.20 -37.43
N GLU A 17 -3.73 -25.77 -36.18
CA GLU A 17 -4.34 -24.55 -35.60
C GLU A 17 -4.01 -24.65 -34.07
N ARG A 18 -3.09 -23.89 -33.48
CA ARG A 18 -3.21 -22.52 -32.93
C ARG A 18 -4.61 -22.18 -32.44
N ASP A 19 -4.86 -21.59 -31.29
CA ASP A 19 -4.08 -21.17 -30.13
C ASP A 19 -5.20 -20.81 -29.14
N GLY A 20 -5.54 -21.72 -28.22
CA GLY A 20 -6.61 -21.54 -27.23
C GLY A 20 -6.16 -20.61 -26.11
N ARG A 21 -5.67 -19.41 -26.45
CA ARG A 21 -5.55 -18.31 -25.51
C ARG A 21 -6.96 -17.84 -25.19
N VAL A 22 -7.41 -18.13 -23.97
CA VAL A 22 -8.39 -17.27 -23.32
C VAL A 22 -7.76 -15.88 -23.32
N ALA A 23 -8.25 -15.01 -24.19
CA ALA A 23 -7.89 -13.60 -24.18
C ALA A 23 -8.19 -13.12 -22.76
N GLY A 24 -7.15 -12.88 -21.97
CA GLY A 24 -7.28 -12.17 -20.71
C GLY A 24 -7.93 -10.85 -21.06
N GLU A 25 -9.18 -10.70 -20.64
CA GLU A 25 -9.95 -9.48 -20.81
C GLU A 25 -9.09 -8.35 -20.27
N SER A 26 -8.64 -7.47 -21.18
CA SER A 26 -7.95 -6.24 -20.81
C SER A 26 -8.80 -5.55 -19.74
N PRO A 27 -8.22 -5.08 -18.63
CA PRO A 27 -9.00 -4.40 -17.61
C PRO A 27 -9.80 -3.28 -18.28
N LYS A 28 -11.13 -3.35 -18.18
CA LYS A 28 -12.02 -2.33 -18.74
C LYS A 28 -11.59 -0.98 -18.17
N PRO A 29 -11.42 0.06 -18.99
CA PRO A 29 -11.02 1.36 -18.50
C PRO A 29 -12.11 1.86 -17.56
N VAL A 30 -11.82 1.90 -16.26
CA VAL A 30 -12.65 2.58 -15.27
C VAL A 30 -12.50 4.09 -15.51
N ALA A 31 -13.59 4.70 -15.95
CA ALA A 31 -13.63 6.03 -16.54
C ALA A 31 -13.71 7.13 -15.47
N ASN A 32 -12.65 7.94 -15.32
CA ASN A 32 -12.58 9.13 -14.45
C ASN A 32 -12.58 8.86 -12.92
N VAL A 33 -11.77 9.63 -12.19
CA VAL A 33 -11.62 9.59 -10.71
C VAL A 33 -12.96 9.79 -10.01
N ASP A 34 -13.86 10.59 -10.59
CA ASP A 34 -15.19 10.84 -10.03
C ASP A 34 -16.05 9.56 -9.96
N SER A 35 -16.04 8.72 -10.99
CA SER A 35 -16.84 7.48 -10.99
C SER A 35 -16.29 6.48 -9.98
N VAL A 36 -14.97 6.39 -9.85
CA VAL A 36 -14.28 5.50 -8.91
C VAL A 36 -14.65 5.85 -7.48
N LEU A 37 -14.68 7.14 -7.16
CA LEU A 37 -15.03 7.60 -5.83
C LEU A 37 -16.53 7.44 -5.54
N ILE A 38 -17.40 7.65 -6.54
CA ILE A 38 -18.85 7.48 -6.41
C ILE A 38 -19.24 6.00 -6.26
N GLU A 39 -18.68 5.11 -7.08
CA GLU A 39 -19.03 3.68 -7.10
C GLU A 39 -18.51 2.92 -5.88
N ASN A 40 -17.37 3.33 -5.31
CA ASN A 40 -16.74 2.63 -4.19
C ASN A 40 -16.97 3.28 -2.82
N THR A 41 -17.65 4.45 -2.75
CA THR A 41 -17.60 5.27 -1.53
C THR A 41 -18.84 6.12 -1.24
N HIS A 42 -19.52 5.84 -0.11
CA HIS A 42 -20.51 6.74 0.49
C HIS A 42 -19.85 7.94 1.21
N LEU A 43 -19.06 8.75 0.50
CA LEU A 43 -18.46 9.98 1.06
C LEU A 43 -19.44 11.15 0.97
N ILE A 44 -19.37 12.08 1.91
CA ILE A 44 -20.02 13.38 1.72
C ILE A 44 -19.34 14.17 0.59
N ALA A 45 -20.13 14.93 -0.17
CA ALA A 45 -19.63 15.70 -1.32
C ALA A 45 -18.43 16.63 -1.00
N PRO A 46 -18.37 17.31 0.17
CA PRO A 46 -17.17 18.07 0.53
C PRO A 46 -15.91 17.22 0.71
N ALA A 47 -16.00 16.07 1.39
CA ALA A 47 -14.86 15.19 1.61
C ALA A 47 -14.34 14.61 0.29
N LEU A 48 -15.27 14.26 -0.59
CA LEU A 48 -14.99 13.81 -1.95
C LEU A 48 -14.20 14.86 -2.76
N ALA A 49 -14.65 16.11 -2.74
CA ALA A 49 -14.00 17.20 -3.46
C ALA A 49 -12.56 17.46 -2.98
N VAL A 50 -12.34 17.42 -1.66
CA VAL A 50 -11.01 17.60 -1.06
C VAL A 50 -10.08 16.45 -1.43
N LEU A 51 -10.54 15.20 -1.31
CA LEU A 51 -9.75 14.04 -1.68
C LEU A 51 -9.35 14.07 -3.17
N ARG A 52 -10.30 14.40 -4.05
CA ARG A 52 -10.04 14.54 -5.49
C ARG A 52 -8.97 15.59 -5.75
N HIS A 53 -9.12 16.78 -5.16
CA HIS A 53 -8.14 17.85 -5.33
C HIS A 53 -6.73 17.42 -4.87
N ALA A 54 -6.63 16.75 -3.72
CA ALA A 54 -5.37 16.22 -3.23
C ALA A 54 -4.79 15.17 -4.20
N ALA A 55 -5.59 14.22 -4.66
CA ALA A 55 -5.16 13.19 -5.61
C ALA A 55 -4.68 13.77 -6.94
N ASP A 56 -5.40 14.77 -7.48
CA ASP A 56 -5.04 15.47 -8.71
C ASP A 56 -3.71 16.22 -8.55
N SER A 57 -3.52 16.91 -7.42
CA SER A 57 -2.27 17.62 -7.12
C SER A 57 -1.07 16.67 -7.07
N GLN A 58 -1.30 15.43 -6.67
CA GLN A 58 -0.30 14.36 -6.60
C GLN A 58 -0.25 13.48 -7.86
N ARG A 59 -1.04 13.80 -8.90
CA ARG A 59 -1.15 13.05 -10.16
C ARG A 59 -1.37 11.56 -9.94
N LEU A 60 -2.23 11.20 -8.99
CA LEU A 60 -2.53 9.81 -8.70
C LEU A 60 -3.42 9.21 -9.80
N ASP A 61 -3.07 8.02 -10.26
CA ASP A 61 -3.94 7.24 -11.13
C ASP A 61 -5.08 6.56 -10.33
N VAL A 62 -6.02 6.00 -11.08
CA VAL A 62 -7.20 5.31 -10.51
C VAL A 62 -6.79 4.15 -9.59
N ALA A 63 -5.71 3.43 -9.90
CA ALA A 63 -5.27 2.29 -9.10
C ALA A 63 -4.78 2.75 -7.72
N ARG A 64 -4.02 3.85 -7.65
CA ARG A 64 -3.55 4.43 -6.39
C ARG A 64 -4.70 5.03 -5.58
N LEU A 65 -5.66 5.69 -6.21
CA LEU A 65 -6.88 6.16 -5.56
C LEU A 65 -7.65 5.00 -4.92
N ASN A 66 -7.86 3.90 -5.66
CA ASN A 66 -8.49 2.70 -5.14
C ASN A 66 -7.71 2.09 -3.97
N ALA A 67 -6.38 2.08 -4.03
CA ALA A 67 -5.54 1.61 -2.93
C ALA A 67 -5.70 2.47 -1.67
N LEU A 68 -5.84 3.80 -1.79
CA LEU A 68 -6.10 4.70 -0.65
C LEU A 68 -7.47 4.49 -0.02
N VAL A 69 -8.51 4.27 -0.84
CA VAL A 69 -9.85 3.92 -0.35
C VAL A 69 -9.79 2.56 0.35
N ARG A 70 -9.11 1.57 -0.24
CA ARG A 70 -8.96 0.24 0.36
C ARG A 70 -8.18 0.29 1.67
N LEU A 71 -7.09 1.07 1.76
CA LEU A 71 -6.37 1.32 3.01
C LEU A 71 -7.30 1.85 4.10
N THR A 72 -8.18 2.79 3.75
CA THR A 72 -9.17 3.35 4.68
C THR A 72 -10.14 2.28 5.19
N ASP A 73 -10.57 1.37 4.34
CA ASP A 73 -11.50 0.29 4.70
C ASP A 73 -10.87 -0.76 5.60
N LEU A 74 -9.62 -1.14 5.27
CA LEU A 74 -8.83 -2.02 6.12
C LEU A 74 -8.61 -1.40 7.49
N LEU A 75 -8.32 -0.09 7.55
CA LEU A 75 -8.17 0.62 8.82
C LEU A 75 -9.45 0.52 9.65
N LEU A 76 -10.61 0.84 9.09
CA LEU A 76 -11.88 0.85 9.83
C LEU A 76 -12.29 -0.57 10.29
N SER A 77 -12.12 -1.57 9.43
CA SER A 77 -12.46 -2.96 9.75
C SER A 77 -11.55 -3.57 10.82
N GLU A 78 -10.27 -3.21 10.83
CA GLU A 78 -9.29 -3.76 11.78
C GLU A 78 -9.04 -2.86 13.01
N SER A 79 -9.62 -1.65 13.05
CA SER A 79 -9.40 -0.66 14.11
C SER A 79 -9.68 -1.19 15.51
N LYS A 80 -10.79 -1.93 15.68
CA LYS A 80 -11.15 -2.55 16.98
C LYS A 80 -10.16 -3.63 17.40
N ARG A 81 -9.63 -4.39 16.43
CA ARG A 81 -8.74 -5.53 16.68
C ARG A 81 -7.34 -5.09 17.11
N TYR A 82 -6.83 -4.01 16.52
CA TYR A 82 -5.45 -3.56 16.77
C TYR A 82 -5.34 -2.23 17.54
N ASN A 83 -6.46 -1.57 17.87
CA ASN A 83 -6.50 -0.24 18.50
C ASN A 83 -5.75 0.81 17.67
N LEU A 84 -6.14 0.95 16.40
CA LEU A 84 -5.41 1.73 15.38
C LEU A 84 -5.77 3.22 15.41
N THR A 85 -7.05 3.55 15.51
CA THR A 85 -7.55 4.92 15.55
C THR A 85 -8.86 5.00 16.32
N ALA A 86 -9.13 6.17 16.93
CA ALA A 86 -10.41 6.50 17.54
C ALA A 86 -11.39 7.13 16.54
N ILE A 87 -10.98 7.35 15.29
CA ILE A 87 -11.78 7.97 14.24
C ILE A 87 -12.70 6.92 13.62
N PRO A 88 -14.04 7.07 13.71
CA PRO A 88 -14.95 5.98 13.35
C PRO A 88 -15.47 6.05 11.92
N THR A 89 -15.27 7.15 11.19
CA THR A 89 -15.88 7.34 9.86
C THR A 89 -14.84 7.40 8.75
N ARG A 90 -15.24 6.90 7.57
CA ARG A 90 -14.42 6.89 6.36
C ARG A 90 -13.99 8.30 5.97
N ASP A 91 -14.92 9.24 5.94
CA ASP A 91 -14.67 10.65 5.61
C ASP A 91 -13.62 11.27 6.53
N ALA A 92 -13.71 11.01 7.84
CA ALA A 92 -12.77 11.56 8.79
C ALA A 92 -11.38 10.94 8.66
N VAL A 93 -11.27 9.64 8.36
CA VAL A 93 -9.97 9.00 8.08
C VAL A 93 -9.35 9.58 6.81
N LEU A 94 -10.13 9.68 5.73
CA LEU A 94 -9.64 10.22 4.46
C LEU A 94 -9.14 11.65 4.63
N LEU A 95 -9.89 12.52 5.31
CA LEU A 95 -9.48 13.90 5.50
C LEU A 95 -8.30 14.07 6.46
N LYS A 96 -8.32 13.38 7.61
CA LYS A 96 -7.34 13.60 8.69
C LYS A 96 -6.07 12.78 8.57
N HIS A 97 -6.07 11.73 7.75
CA HIS A 97 -4.91 10.85 7.60
C HIS A 97 -4.45 10.76 6.15
N VAL A 98 -5.36 10.54 5.20
CA VAL A 98 -4.97 10.36 3.79
C VAL A 98 -4.63 11.69 3.14
N VAL A 99 -5.54 12.66 3.14
CA VAL A 99 -5.33 13.98 2.53
C VAL A 99 -4.18 14.71 3.21
N ASP A 100 -4.11 14.65 4.54
CA ASP A 100 -3.01 15.23 5.31
C ASP A 100 -1.65 14.65 4.89
N ALA A 101 -1.52 13.32 4.79
CA ALA A 101 -0.29 12.67 4.33
C ALA A 101 0.04 12.98 2.86
N LEU A 102 -0.97 13.16 1.99
CA LEU A 102 -0.77 13.55 0.58
C LEU A 102 -0.25 14.99 0.41
N SER A 103 -0.16 15.79 1.48
CA SER A 103 0.49 17.10 1.43
C SER A 103 2.03 17.02 1.44
N LEU A 104 2.60 15.90 1.88
CA LEU A 104 4.05 15.71 2.04
C LEU A 104 4.82 15.44 0.75
N PRO A 105 4.31 14.67 -0.25
CA PRO A 105 5.13 14.25 -1.39
C PRO A 105 5.77 15.40 -2.18
N PRO A 106 5.16 16.57 -2.41
CA PRO A 106 5.81 17.66 -3.14
C PRO A 106 7.15 18.10 -2.55
N ALA A 107 7.28 18.11 -1.22
CA ALA A 107 8.52 18.47 -0.55
C ALA A 107 9.58 17.33 -0.67
N LEU A 108 9.13 16.08 -0.60
CA LEU A 108 10.00 14.90 -0.65
C LEU A 108 10.40 14.49 -2.08
N ASP A 109 9.59 14.82 -3.09
CA ASP A 109 9.89 14.58 -4.50
C ASP A 109 11.15 15.36 -4.93
N ALA A 110 11.38 16.55 -4.36
CA ALA A 110 12.58 17.33 -4.60
C ALA A 110 13.85 16.62 -4.08
N GLU A 111 13.77 16.04 -2.87
CA GLU A 111 14.85 15.24 -2.29
C GLU A 111 15.10 13.95 -3.10
N ALA A 112 14.03 13.30 -3.56
CA ALA A 112 14.13 12.11 -4.42
C ALA A 112 14.84 12.40 -5.75
N ALA A 113 14.66 13.61 -6.31
CA ALA A 113 15.32 14.01 -7.56
C ALA A 113 16.81 14.35 -7.37
N ALA A 114 17.25 14.66 -6.15
CA ALA A 114 18.61 15.09 -5.85
C ALA A 114 19.61 13.92 -5.71
N ALA A 115 19.13 12.69 -5.54
CA ALA A 115 19.97 11.51 -5.32
C ALA A 115 19.61 10.35 -6.27
N PRO A 116 20.59 9.54 -6.71
CA PRO A 116 20.29 8.34 -7.49
C PRO A 116 19.66 7.25 -6.60
N GLY A 117 18.66 6.55 -7.16
CA GLY A 117 17.99 5.43 -6.51
C GLY A 117 16.62 5.79 -5.92
N ALA A 118 16.04 4.83 -5.19
CA ALA A 118 14.78 5.05 -4.48
C ALA A 118 14.99 5.95 -3.26
N LEU A 119 14.09 6.92 -3.05
CA LEU A 119 14.05 7.67 -1.80
C LEU A 119 13.71 6.72 -0.66
N ARG A 120 14.52 6.74 0.40
CA ARG A 120 14.30 5.96 1.61
C ARG A 120 13.65 6.84 2.67
N VAL A 121 12.46 6.46 3.12
CA VAL A 121 11.66 7.20 4.10
C VAL A 121 11.45 6.34 5.33
N VAL A 122 11.67 6.89 6.52
CA VAL A 122 11.34 6.24 7.79
C VAL A 122 10.23 7.02 8.48
N ASP A 123 9.12 6.35 8.76
CA ASP A 123 7.98 6.88 9.51
C ASP A 123 8.06 6.41 10.96
N ILE A 124 8.47 7.32 11.85
CA ILE A 124 8.74 7.03 13.27
C ILE A 124 7.46 7.23 14.09
N GLY A 125 7.02 6.18 14.79
CA GLY A 125 5.76 6.22 15.54
C GLY A 125 4.55 6.16 14.62
N THR A 126 4.67 5.42 13.52
CA THR A 126 3.71 5.37 12.41
C THR A 126 2.28 4.96 12.82
N GLY A 127 2.11 4.34 13.99
CA GLY A 127 0.79 3.99 14.53
C GLY A 127 0.06 3.03 13.61
N ALA A 128 -1.02 3.52 13.00
CA ALA A 128 -1.78 2.77 12.02
C ALA A 128 -1.11 2.72 10.63
N GLY A 129 0.12 3.20 10.48
CA GLY A 129 0.83 3.24 9.20
C GLY A 129 0.72 4.59 8.48
N PHE A 130 0.41 5.68 9.18
CA PHE A 130 0.31 7.02 8.58
C PHE A 130 1.43 7.91 9.11
N PRO A 131 2.06 8.72 8.25
CA PRO A 131 1.79 8.90 6.81
C PRO A 131 2.35 7.80 5.90
N GLY A 132 3.19 6.89 6.39
CA GLY A 132 4.04 6.04 5.56
C GLY A 132 3.33 5.16 4.51
N LEU A 133 2.21 4.53 4.83
CA LEU A 133 1.45 3.70 3.87
C LEU A 133 0.85 4.55 2.75
N VAL A 134 0.42 5.79 3.04
CA VAL A 134 -0.09 6.72 2.02
C VAL A 134 1.05 7.14 1.10
N LEU A 135 2.22 7.43 1.65
CA LEU A 135 3.41 7.78 0.85
C LEU A 135 3.82 6.62 -0.07
N ALA A 136 3.83 5.38 0.44
CA ALA A 136 4.14 4.20 -0.36
C ALA A 136 3.15 3.97 -1.51
N ILE A 137 1.85 4.25 -1.28
CA ILE A 137 0.84 4.17 -2.34
C ILE A 137 1.01 5.30 -3.35
N ALA A 138 1.26 6.53 -2.90
CA ALA A 138 1.40 7.69 -3.77
C ALA A 138 2.69 7.65 -4.61
N ARG A 139 3.74 7.03 -4.07
CA ARG A 139 5.09 6.92 -4.65
C ARG A 139 5.60 5.49 -4.48
N PRO A 140 5.14 4.54 -5.30
CA PRO A 140 5.51 3.12 -5.17
C PRO A 140 7.01 2.85 -5.38
N GLN A 141 7.73 3.81 -5.98
CA GLN A 141 9.18 3.76 -6.15
C GLN A 141 9.98 4.14 -4.89
N TRP A 142 9.31 4.60 -3.82
CA TRP A 142 9.98 4.91 -2.55
C TRP A 142 10.05 3.67 -1.66
N ASP A 143 11.16 3.55 -0.94
CA ASP A 143 11.35 2.54 0.09
C ASP A 143 10.92 3.12 1.44
N VAL A 144 9.81 2.61 1.98
CA VAL A 144 9.19 3.16 3.18
C VAL A 144 9.32 2.17 4.34
N THR A 145 9.95 2.61 5.43
CA THR A 145 10.06 1.84 6.68
C THR A 145 9.12 2.43 7.73
N LEU A 146 8.19 1.61 8.22
CA LEU A 146 7.23 1.94 9.26
C LEU A 146 7.79 1.48 10.61
N LEU A 147 8.21 2.41 11.46
CA LEU A 147 8.73 2.12 12.80
C LEU A 147 7.64 2.32 13.85
N GLU A 148 7.36 1.28 14.63
CA GLU A 148 6.28 1.27 15.63
C GLU A 148 6.71 0.62 16.95
N ALA A 149 6.28 1.20 18.08
CA ALA A 149 6.58 0.64 19.39
C ALA A 149 5.69 -0.58 19.72
N ALA A 150 4.43 -0.55 19.30
CA ALA A 150 3.47 -1.60 19.57
C ALA A 150 3.49 -2.70 18.48
N ARG A 151 4.13 -3.84 18.78
CA ARG A 151 4.20 -5.02 17.89
C ARG A 151 2.85 -5.49 17.34
N LYS A 152 1.73 -5.26 18.06
CA LYS A 152 0.40 -5.62 17.55
C LYS A 152 -0.01 -4.82 16.31
N LYS A 153 0.44 -3.56 16.18
CA LYS A 153 0.09 -2.68 15.06
C LYS A 153 0.89 -3.01 13.80
N THR A 154 2.09 -3.58 13.93
CA THR A 154 2.85 -4.04 12.75
C THR A 154 2.15 -5.16 11.98
N ARG A 155 1.29 -5.95 12.66
CA ARG A 155 0.42 -6.93 11.98
C ARG A 155 -0.60 -6.28 11.05
N PHE A 156 -1.10 -5.09 11.40
CA PHE A 156 -1.95 -4.32 10.51
C PHE A 156 -1.17 -3.84 9.28
N HIS A 157 0.05 -3.34 9.47
CA HIS A 157 0.91 -2.94 8.35
C HIS A 157 1.18 -4.12 7.41
N ASP A 158 1.48 -5.30 7.95
CA ASP A 158 1.68 -6.52 7.18
C ASP A 158 0.43 -6.93 6.38
N LEU A 159 -0.75 -6.77 6.98
CA LEU A 159 -2.02 -7.02 6.31
C LEU A 159 -2.21 -6.09 5.12
N VAL A 160 -2.03 -4.78 5.32
CA VAL A 160 -2.15 -3.77 4.24
C VAL A 160 -1.12 -4.04 3.15
N ARG A 161 0.14 -4.30 3.54
CA ARG A 161 1.24 -4.54 2.60
C ARG A 161 0.93 -5.69 1.64
N ARG A 162 0.35 -6.78 2.17
CA ARG A 162 -0.05 -7.95 1.37
C ARG A 162 -1.27 -7.66 0.51
N ASP A 163 -2.27 -7.00 1.09
CA ASP A 163 -3.54 -6.73 0.40
C ASP A 163 -3.37 -5.77 -0.78
N LEU A 164 -2.53 -4.74 -0.61
CA LEU A 164 -2.26 -3.71 -1.62
C LEU A 164 -1.01 -3.99 -2.45
N ALA A 165 -0.36 -5.14 -2.25
CA ALA A 165 0.88 -5.53 -2.92
C ALA A 165 1.94 -4.41 -2.91
N LEU A 166 2.34 -3.96 -1.72
CA LEU A 166 3.33 -2.89 -1.51
C LEU A 166 4.70 -3.49 -1.12
N PRO A 167 5.53 -3.98 -2.06
CA PRO A 167 6.78 -4.65 -1.73
C PRO A 167 7.84 -3.72 -1.14
N SER A 168 7.76 -2.41 -1.41
CA SER A 168 8.71 -1.39 -0.92
C SER A 168 8.41 -0.90 0.50
N VAL A 169 7.40 -1.47 1.16
CA VAL A 169 7.08 -1.18 2.56
C VAL A 169 7.69 -2.24 3.47
N ALA A 170 8.41 -1.80 4.48
CA ALA A 170 8.87 -2.64 5.58
C ALA A 170 8.30 -2.13 6.91
N SER A 171 8.02 -3.03 7.84
CA SER A 171 7.62 -2.67 9.20
C SER A 171 8.63 -3.20 10.21
N VAL A 172 9.09 -2.30 11.09
CA VAL A 172 10.03 -2.62 12.16
C VAL A 172 9.34 -2.28 13.48
N TRP A 173 9.52 -3.14 14.49
CA TRP A 173 9.09 -2.83 15.84
C TRP A 173 10.28 -2.81 16.79
N GLU A 174 10.25 -1.87 17.73
CA GLU A 174 11.17 -1.82 18.86
C GLU A 174 10.35 -1.50 20.11
N GLU A 175 10.37 -2.40 21.09
CA GLU A 175 9.77 -2.08 22.38
C GLU A 175 10.65 -1.01 23.04
N GLY A 176 10.04 0.10 23.46
CA GLY A 176 10.69 1.20 24.17
C GLY A 176 11.24 0.79 25.53
N GLY A 177 12.25 -0.06 25.54
CA GLY A 177 13.17 -0.31 26.64
C GLY A 177 14.34 0.65 26.50
N GLY A 178 14.09 1.95 26.66
CA GLY A 178 15.16 2.92 26.81
C GLY A 178 15.97 2.52 28.04
N ARG A 179 17.15 1.92 27.85
CA ARG A 179 18.16 1.95 28.89
C ARG A 179 18.41 3.43 29.16
N ARG A 180 18.07 3.90 30.37
CA ARG A 180 18.66 5.13 30.87
C ARG A 180 20.17 4.93 30.73
N VAL A 181 20.81 5.77 29.93
CA VAL A 181 22.24 5.97 30.09
C VAL A 181 22.36 6.69 31.42
N GLU A 182 22.51 5.93 32.50
CA GLU A 182 23.02 6.49 33.75
C GLU A 182 24.43 6.98 33.42
N SER A 183 24.57 8.30 33.30
CA SER A 183 25.87 8.92 33.26
C SER A 183 26.48 8.77 34.65
N ASP A 184 27.32 7.76 34.82
CA ASP A 184 28.23 7.70 35.95
C ASP A 184 29.17 8.89 35.86
N ALA A 185 28.82 9.96 36.57
CA ALA A 185 29.74 11.04 36.90
C ALA A 185 30.80 10.48 37.88
N SER A 186 31.78 9.75 37.34
CA SER A 186 33.05 9.51 38.01
C SER A 186 34.17 9.80 37.02
N GLY A 187 34.76 10.98 37.18
CA GLY A 187 35.80 11.50 36.31
C GLY A 187 36.62 12.53 37.06
N THR A 188 37.29 12.08 38.12
CA THR A 188 38.48 12.72 38.65
C THR A 188 39.53 12.78 37.54
N VAL A 189 39.92 13.99 37.14
CA VAL A 189 41.32 14.38 36.88
C VAL A 189 41.49 15.80 37.37
#